data_AF-A0A6G9YM55-F1
#
_entry.id   AF-A0A6G9YM55-F1
#
_cell.length_a   1.000
_cell.length_b   1.000
_cell.length_c   1.000
_cell.angle_alpha   90.00
_cell.angle_beta   90.00
_cell.angle_gamma   90.00
#
_symmetry.space_group_name_H-M   'P 1'
#
loop_
_entity.id
_entity.type
_entity.pdbx_description
1 polymer ?
#
loop_
_entity_poly.entity_id
_entity_poly.type
_entity_poly.pdbx_seq_one_letter_code
_entity_poly.pdbx_strand_id
1 'polypeptide(L)' 'MLVVDGSLDRLCLVCATTETLYAAEAPYCAPAARLRTFVLPGSGHALNVAPNTVDYQHAVRDWIASVIG' A
#
# COMPACT_ATOMS: atom_id res chain seq x y z
N MET A 1 -3.08 8.68 5.73
CA MET A 1 -2.58 7.33 6.05
C MET A 1 -2.32 6.62 4.75
N LEU A 2 -1.16 5.98 4.61
CA LEU A 2 -0.84 5.12 3.47
C LEU A 2 -0.79 3.68 3.96
N VAL A 3 -1.53 2.78 3.29
CA VAL A 3 -1.41 1.33 3.45
C VAL A 3 -0.76 0.75 2.20
N VAL A 4 0.18 -0.17 2.38
CA VAL A 4 0.92 -0.80 1.29
C VAL A 4 0.86 -2.31 1.41
N ASP A 5 0.81 -3.01 0.28
CA ASP A 5 0.90 -4.47 0.24
C ASP A 5 1.58 -4.98 -1.04
N GLY A 6 1.93 -6.26 -1.09
CA GLY A 6 2.44 -6.94 -2.27
C GLY A 6 1.33 -7.69 -3.00
N SER A 7 1.28 -7.58 -4.34
CA SER A 7 0.22 -8.24 -5.14
C SER A 7 0.20 -9.78 -5.04
N LEU A 8 1.29 -10.39 -4.56
CA LEU A 8 1.44 -11.83 -4.35
C LEU A 8 1.51 -12.19 -2.86
N ASP A 9 1.11 -11.29 -1.95
CA ASP A 9 1.04 -11.63 -0.54
C ASP A 9 0.02 -12.76 -0.30
N ARG A 10 0.48 -13.85 0.32
CA ARG A 10 -0.36 -15.00 0.68
C ARG A 10 -1.01 -14.84 2.05
N LEU A 11 -0.62 -13.82 2.81
CA LEU A 11 -1.23 -13.48 4.09
C LEU A 11 -2.44 -12.56 3.91
N CYS A 12 -2.47 -11.72 2.86
CA CYS A 12 -3.68 -11.00 2.45
C CYS A 12 -4.31 -11.57 1.17
N LEU A 13 -5.40 -12.31 1.32
CA LEU A 13 -6.09 -12.97 0.20
C LEU A 13 -6.93 -12.03 -0.68
N VAL A 14 -7.09 -10.75 -0.29
CA VAL A 14 -7.96 -9.78 -0.98
C VAL A 14 -7.21 -8.50 -1.41
N CYS A 15 -5.89 -8.44 -1.23
CA CYS A 15 -5.09 -7.21 -1.42
C CYS A 15 -4.30 -7.17 -2.74
N ALA A 16 -4.67 -7.99 -3.74
CA ALA A 16 -3.89 -8.12 -4.97
C ALA A 16 -3.79 -6.84 -5.82
N THR A 17 -4.69 -5.88 -5.63
CA THR A 17 -4.73 -4.60 -6.35
C THR A 17 -4.93 -3.43 -5.39
N THR A 18 -4.57 -2.23 -5.82
CA THR A 18 -4.73 -1.00 -5.02
C THR A 18 -6.19 -0.75 -4.66
N GLU A 19 -7.11 -1.05 -5.58
CA GLU A 19 -8.55 -0.91 -5.42
C GLU A 19 -9.12 -1.92 -4.43
N THR A 20 -8.70 -3.18 -4.51
CA THR A 20 -9.17 -4.22 -3.58
C THR A 20 -8.58 -4.03 -2.18
N LEU A 21 -7.32 -3.59 -2.07
CA LEU A 21 -6.72 -3.16 -0.82
C LEU A 21 -7.49 -1.96 -0.22
N TYR A 22 -7.84 -0.96 -1.04
CA TYR A 22 -8.64 0.18 -0.57
C TYR A 22 -10.00 -0.28 -0.03
N ALA A 23 -10.71 -1.12 -0.78
CA ALA A 23 -12.02 -1.62 -0.37
C ALA A 23 -11.96 -2.43 0.93
N ALA A 24 -10.87 -3.19 1.15
CA ALA A 24 -10.67 -3.97 2.37
C ALA A 24 -10.36 -3.09 3.59
N GLU A 25 -9.56 -2.03 3.41
CA GLU A 25 -9.08 -1.17 4.51
C GLU A 25 -10.02 0.00 4.85
N ALA A 26 -10.76 0.51 3.86
CA ALA A 26 -11.62 1.69 4.02
C ALA A 26 -12.63 1.59 5.18
N PRO A 27 -13.29 0.44 5.47
CA PRO A 27 -14.21 0.31 6.59
C PRO A 27 -13.58 0.55 7.96
N TYR A 28 -12.25 0.39 8.09
CA TYR A 28 -11.51 0.53 9.34
C TYR A 28 -10.84 1.91 9.49
N CYS A 29 -10.88 2.74 8.44
CA CYS A 29 -10.21 4.03 8.41
C CYS A 29 -11.21 5.19 8.52
N ALA A 30 -11.05 6.05 9.52
CA ALA A 30 -11.83 7.28 9.62
C ALA A 30 -11.58 8.20 8.40
N PRO A 31 -12.57 8.98 7.93
CA PRO A 31 -12.38 9.87 6.78
C PRO A 31 -11.21 10.87 6.93
N ALA A 32 -10.98 11.35 8.16
CA ALA A 32 -9.87 12.23 8.49
C ALA A 32 -8.49 11.60 8.24
N ALA A 33 -8.40 10.27 8.19
CA ALA A 33 -7.16 9.57 7.86
C ALA A 33 -6.72 9.77 6.41
N ARG A 34 -7.63 10.21 5.50
CA ARG A 34 -7.35 10.38 4.06
C ARG A 34 -6.62 9.15 3.50
N LEU A 35 -7.28 7.99 3.60
CA LEU A 35 -6.69 6.70 3.22
C LEU A 35 -6.22 6.75 1.75
N ARG A 36 -4.97 6.34 1.54
CA ARG A 36 -4.39 6.01 0.24
C ARG A 36 -3.83 4.61 0.32
N THR A 37 -3.86 3.89 -0.78
CA THR A 37 -3.34 2.53 -0.88
C THR A 37 -2.33 2.43 -2.02
N PHE A 38 -1.39 1.51 -1.92
CA PHE A 38 -0.46 1.17 -3.00
C PHE A 38 -0.12 -0.32 -2.93
N VAL A 39 -0.25 -1.02 -4.05
CA VAL A 39 0.17 -2.43 -4.14
C VAL A 39 1.40 -2.55 -5.03
N LEU A 40 2.46 -3.18 -4.50
CA LEU A 40 3.69 -3.44 -5.23
C LEU A 40 3.52 -4.68 -6.13
N PRO A 41 3.57 -4.53 -7.48
CA PRO A 41 3.38 -5.64 -8.39
C PRO A 41 4.49 -6.70 -8.24
N GLY A 42 4.13 -7.98 -8.32
CA GLY A 42 5.06 -9.11 -8.26
C GLY A 42 5.69 -9.36 -6.89
N SER A 43 5.37 -8.59 -5.87
CA SER A 43 5.92 -8.74 -4.51
C SER A 43 5.00 -9.51 -3.57
N GLY A 44 5.59 -10.24 -2.63
CA GLY A 44 4.88 -10.83 -1.49
C GLY A 44 4.87 -9.90 -0.27
N HIS A 45 4.65 -10.49 0.91
CA HIS A 45 4.49 -9.77 2.17
C HIS A 45 5.63 -8.79 2.53
N ALA A 46 6.87 -9.21 2.30
CA ALA A 46 8.05 -8.47 2.76
C ALA A 46 8.54 -7.43 1.72
N LEU A 47 7.80 -6.33 1.59
CA LEU A 47 8.06 -5.26 0.60
C LEU A 47 9.47 -4.64 0.69
N ASN A 48 10.03 -4.52 1.89
CA ASN A 48 11.34 -3.90 2.12
C ASN A 48 12.52 -4.71 1.55
N VAL A 49 12.31 -6.00 1.24
CA VAL A 49 13.34 -6.89 0.70
C VAL A 49 12.99 -7.41 -0.70
N ALA A 50 11.91 -6.91 -1.30
CA ALA A 50 11.53 -7.25 -2.66
C ALA A 50 12.52 -6.67 -3.68
N PRO A 51 12.80 -7.35 -4.81
CA PRO A 51 13.70 -6.84 -5.84
C PRO A 51 13.30 -5.46 -6.41
N ASN A 52 12.00 -5.17 -6.47
CA ASN A 52 11.45 -3.90 -6.93
C ASN A 52 11.00 -2.97 -5.77
N THR A 53 11.58 -3.13 -4.57
CA THR A 53 11.22 -2.33 -3.37
C THR A 53 11.26 -0.82 -3.60
N VAL A 54 12.09 -0.34 -4.54
CA VAL A 54 12.23 1.08 -4.89
C VAL A 54 10.90 1.72 -5.28
N ASP A 55 10.02 1.00 -5.99
CA ASP A 55 8.73 1.56 -6.43
C ASP A 55 7.82 1.87 -5.25
N TYR A 56 7.78 0.97 -4.26
CA TYR A 56 7.05 1.20 -3.00
C TYR A 56 7.69 2.34 -2.19
N GLN A 57 9.02 2.43 -2.13
CA GLN A 57 9.70 3.52 -1.43
C GLN A 57 9.41 4.89 -2.06
N HIS A 58 9.29 4.96 -3.38
CA HIS A 58 8.84 6.17 -4.08
C HIS A 58 7.41 6.53 -3.70
N ALA A 59 6.48 5.58 -3.69
CA ALA A 59 5.10 5.81 -3.25
C ALA A 59 5.03 6.34 -1.81
N VAL A 60 5.88 5.84 -0.91
CA VAL A 60 6.00 6.35 0.48
C VAL A 60 6.52 7.79 0.49
N ARG A 61 7.57 8.11 -0.28
CA ARG A 61 8.12 9.48 -0.36
C ARG A 61 7.09 10.47 -0.89
N ASP A 62 6.38 10.10 -1.95
CA ASP A 62 5.32 10.92 -2.54
C ASP A 62 4.17 11.13 -1.56
N TRP A 63 3.79 10.10 -0.80
CA TRP A 63 2.81 10.21 0.25
C TRP A 63 3.28 11.17 1.36
N ILE A 64 4.51 11.01 1.85
CA ILE A 64 5.08 11.89 2.88
C ILE A 64 5.01 13.33 2.41
N ALA A 65 5.52 13.64 1.21
CA ALA A 65 5.49 14.98 0.63
C ALA A 65 4.07 15.56 0.56
N SER A 66 3.05 14.74 0.29
CA SER A 66 1.64 15.19 0.25
C SER A 66 1.01 15.46 1.62
N VAL A 67 1.63 15.02 2.71
CA VAL A 67 1.11 15.14 4.08
C VAL A 67 1.88 16.16 4.91
N ILE A 68 3.19 16.30 4.69
CA ILE A 68 4.06 17.23 5.44
C ILE A 68 4.32 18.56 4.72
N GLY A 69 3.81 18.72 3.49
CA GLY A 69 3.96 19.90 2.66
C GLY A 69 3.23 21.12 3.21
#